data_AF-A0A1H6L3T0-F1
#
_entry.id   AF-A0A1H6L3T0-F1
#
_cell.length_a   1.000
_cell.length_b   1.000
_cell.length_c   1.000
_cell.angle_alpha   90.00
_cell.angle_beta   90.00
_cell.angle_gamma   90.00
#
_symmetry.space_group_name_H-M   'P 1'
#
loop_
_entity.id
_entity.type
_entity.pdbx_description
1 polymer ?
#
loop_
_entity_poly.entity_id
_entity_poly.type
_entity_poly.pdbx_seq_one_letter_code
_entity_poly.pdbx_strand_id
1 'polypeptide(L)'
;MAVWGVTMRIMMAALGLAVALGGLPMANTAQAQTATQVAQSDDSVQPHRARPRVRIYRTPDERGVYPSYNPGPNAVRDCTANLVQEYRPSGTVIVPRMNCYWRRG
;
A
#
# COMPACT_ATOMS: atom_id res chain seq x y z
N MET A 1 32.41 -51.11 3.45
CA MET A 1 32.43 -49.75 2.85
C MET A 1 31.61 -49.64 1.55
N ALA A 2 31.48 -50.70 0.73
CA ALA A 2 30.72 -50.65 -0.53
C ALA A 2 29.18 -50.51 -0.39
N VAL A 3 28.58 -51.06 0.67
CA VAL A 3 27.11 -51.04 0.87
C VAL A 3 26.58 -49.63 1.17
N TRP A 4 27.34 -48.81 1.90
CA TRP A 4 26.98 -47.42 2.23
C TRP A 4 27.03 -46.47 1.01
N GLY A 5 27.92 -46.72 0.05
CA GLY A 5 28.01 -45.91 -1.17
C GLY A 5 26.85 -46.15 -2.14
N VAL A 6 26.31 -47.38 -2.17
CA VAL A 6 25.18 -47.75 -3.02
C VAL A 6 23.86 -47.23 -2.44
N THR A 7 23.66 -47.31 -1.13
CA THR A 7 22.47 -46.76 -0.47
C THR A 7 22.38 -45.24 -0.60
N MET A 8 23.52 -44.53 -0.48
CA MET A 8 23.57 -43.07 -0.66
C MET A 8 23.20 -42.64 -2.10
N ARG A 9 23.63 -43.40 -3.12
CA ARG A 9 23.33 -43.11 -4.53
C ARG A 9 21.86 -43.36 -4.89
N ILE A 10 21.25 -44.39 -4.30
CA ILE A 10 19.83 -44.70 -4.52
C ILE A 10 18.94 -43.63 -3.87
N MET A 11 19.30 -43.14 -2.66
CA MET A 11 18.56 -42.07 -1.99
C MET A 11 18.56 -40.76 -2.79
N MET A 12 19.70 -40.37 -3.36
CA MET A 12 19.80 -39.14 -4.16
C MET A 12 19.04 -39.24 -5.50
N ALA A 13 19.02 -40.42 -6.13
CA ALA A 13 18.24 -40.64 -7.34
C ALA A 13 16.72 -40.60 -7.07
N ALA A 14 16.27 -41.13 -5.93
CA ALA A 14 14.87 -41.08 -5.52
C ALA A 14 14.41 -39.65 -5.18
N LEU A 15 15.26 -38.85 -4.53
CA LEU A 15 14.95 -37.46 -4.21
C LEU A 15 14.86 -36.58 -5.48
N GLY A 16 15.71 -36.82 -6.47
CA GLY A 16 15.69 -36.11 -7.76
C GLY A 16 14.46 -36.44 -8.60
N LEU A 17 13.98 -37.68 -8.56
CA LEU A 17 12.78 -38.11 -9.30
C LEU A 17 11.48 -37.50 -8.71
N ALA A 18 11.42 -37.32 -7.39
CA ALA A 18 10.27 -36.72 -6.70
C ALA A 18 10.09 -35.23 -7.03
N VAL A 19 11.18 -34.50 -7.24
CA VAL A 19 11.13 -33.07 -7.62
C VAL A 19 10.71 -32.89 -9.08
N ALA A 20 11.09 -33.81 -9.97
CA ALA A 20 10.76 -33.75 -11.39
C ALA A 20 9.29 -34.06 -11.73
N LEU A 21 8.56 -34.75 -10.83
CA LEU A 21 7.19 -35.23 -11.09
C LEU A 21 6.09 -34.54 -10.28
N GLY A 22 6.42 -33.69 -9.29
CA GLY A 22 5.45 -33.22 -8.29
C GLY A 22 5.29 -31.70 -8.12
N GLY A 23 5.92 -30.87 -8.96
CA GLY A 23 5.89 -29.41 -8.82
C GLY A 23 4.73 -28.72 -9.54
N LEU A 24 3.48 -29.09 -9.26
CA LEU A 24 2.33 -28.27 -9.68
C LEU A 24 2.11 -27.19 -8.63
N PRO A 25 2.19 -25.88 -8.94
CA PRO A 25 1.67 -24.88 -8.03
C PRO A 25 0.18 -25.15 -7.89
N MET A 26 -0.28 -25.39 -6.66
CA MET A 26 -1.69 -25.35 -6.33
C MET A 26 -2.20 -23.98 -6.75
N ALA A 27 -2.82 -23.90 -7.93
CA ALA A 27 -3.54 -22.73 -8.35
C ALA A 27 -4.68 -22.59 -7.34
N ASN A 28 -4.56 -21.62 -6.44
CA ASN A 28 -5.66 -21.19 -5.59
C ASN A 28 -6.87 -20.98 -6.51
N THR A 29 -7.85 -21.88 -6.44
CA THR A 29 -9.13 -21.69 -7.10
C THR A 29 -9.76 -20.48 -6.45
N ALA A 30 -9.65 -19.31 -7.08
CA ALA A 30 -10.43 -18.14 -6.72
C ALA A 30 -11.91 -18.53 -6.90
N GLN A 31 -12.57 -18.90 -5.80
CA GLN A 31 -14.02 -19.04 -5.80
C GLN A 31 -14.60 -17.66 -6.07
N ALA A 32 -15.15 -17.49 -7.27
CA ALA A 32 -16.00 -16.36 -7.58
C ALA A 32 -17.18 -16.41 -6.60
N GLN A 33 -17.24 -15.47 -5.66
CA GLN A 33 -18.41 -15.27 -4.82
C GLN A 33 -19.51 -14.73 -5.72
N THR A 34 -20.46 -15.57 -6.08
CA THR A 34 -21.70 -15.13 -6.72
C THR A 34 -22.40 -14.24 -5.70
N ALA A 35 -22.31 -12.93 -5.88
CA ALA A 35 -23.12 -11.99 -5.12
C ALA A 35 -24.58 -12.30 -5.47
N THR A 36 -25.31 -12.86 -4.52
CA THR A 36 -26.77 -12.93 -4.56
C THR A 36 -27.26 -11.52 -4.82
N GLN A 37 -27.95 -11.30 -5.94
CA GLN A 37 -28.52 -9.99 -6.25
C GLN A 37 -29.50 -9.64 -5.14
N VAL A 38 -29.07 -8.75 -4.25
CA VAL A 38 -29.93 -8.11 -3.27
C VAL A 38 -30.97 -7.35 -4.08
N ALA A 39 -32.24 -7.69 -3.87
CA ALA A 39 -33.35 -6.99 -4.48
C ALA A 39 -33.13 -5.48 -4.34
N GLN A 40 -33.05 -4.79 -5.48
CA GLN A 40 -33.04 -3.33 -5.52
C GLN A 40 -34.25 -2.84 -4.75
N SER A 41 -33.99 -2.26 -3.59
CA SER A 41 -34.96 -1.40 -2.95
C SER A 41 -35.15 -0.24 -3.92
N ASP A 42 -36.39 0.00 -4.34
CA ASP A 42 -36.77 1.21 -5.06
C ASP A 42 -36.50 2.39 -4.12
N ASP A 43 -35.26 2.87 -4.14
CA ASP A 43 -34.80 4.00 -3.36
C ASP A 43 -35.41 5.22 -4.04
N SER A 44 -36.63 5.56 -3.61
CA SER A 44 -37.35 6.74 -4.04
C SER A 44 -36.37 7.91 -4.01
N VAL A 45 -36.03 8.44 -5.18
CA VAL A 45 -35.13 9.58 -5.32
C VAL A 45 -35.79 10.77 -4.61
N GLN A 46 -35.41 10.96 -3.34
CA GLN A 46 -35.78 12.15 -2.60
C GLN A 46 -35.18 13.34 -3.35
N PRO A 47 -35.98 14.37 -3.70
CA PRO A 47 -35.46 15.53 -4.39
C PRO A 47 -34.32 16.10 -3.55
N HIS A 48 -33.13 16.15 -4.15
CA HIS A 48 -31.94 16.71 -3.54
C HIS A 48 -32.23 18.18 -3.20
N ARG A 49 -32.72 18.42 -1.97
CA ARG A 49 -32.77 19.76 -1.39
C ARG A 49 -31.34 20.26 -1.41
N ALA A 50 -31.08 21.27 -2.23
CA ALA A 50 -29.79 21.91 -2.30
C ALA A 50 -29.40 22.32 -0.88
N ARG A 51 -28.43 21.59 -0.30
CA ARG A 51 -27.97 21.87 1.06
C ARG A 51 -27.39 23.28 1.07
N PRO A 52 -27.79 24.17 2.00
CA PRO A 52 -27.23 25.50 2.09
C PRO A 52 -25.70 25.39 2.19
N ARG A 53 -24.97 26.04 1.26
CA ARG A 53 -23.52 26.11 1.35
C ARG A 53 -23.16 26.97 2.55
N VAL A 54 -22.63 26.34 3.59
CA VAL A 54 -22.05 27.05 4.74
C VAL A 54 -20.88 27.88 4.24
N ARG A 55 -20.96 29.21 4.38
CA ARG A 55 -19.81 30.11 4.16
C ARG A 55 -18.88 29.99 5.36
N ILE A 56 -17.72 29.39 5.17
CA ILE A 56 -16.66 29.34 6.17
C ILE A 56 -15.93 30.68 6.11
N TYR A 57 -16.19 31.57 7.06
CA TYR A 57 -15.38 32.77 7.27
C TYR A 57 -14.09 32.33 7.95
N ARG A 58 -12.95 32.48 7.26
CA ARG A 58 -11.64 32.17 7.83
C ARG A 58 -11.32 33.29 8.82
N THR A 59 -11.41 32.99 10.12
CA THR A 59 -10.83 33.85 11.16
C THR A 59 -9.34 34.00 10.83
N PRO A 60 -8.78 35.22 10.74
CA PRO A 60 -7.33 35.39 10.69
C PRO A 60 -6.74 34.63 11.88
N ASP A 61 -5.73 33.82 11.63
CA ASP A 61 -5.16 32.92 12.63
C ASP A 61 -4.59 33.75 13.79
N GLU A 62 -5.36 33.88 14.88
CA GLU A 62 -4.96 34.59 16.11
C GLU A 62 -3.71 33.99 16.75
N ARG A 63 -3.29 32.79 16.32
CA ARG A 63 -2.08 32.12 16.78
C ARG A 63 -0.81 32.79 16.28
N GLY A 64 -0.90 33.78 15.38
CA GLY A 64 0.24 34.61 14.98
C GLY A 64 1.37 33.85 14.27
N VAL A 65 1.12 32.62 13.81
CA VAL A 65 2.12 31.82 13.10
C VAL A 65 2.22 32.32 11.67
N TYR A 66 3.17 33.23 11.45
CA TYR A 66 3.52 33.72 10.13
C TYR A 66 4.49 32.75 9.45
N PRO A 67 4.28 32.40 8.16
CA PRO A 67 3.19 32.82 7.28
C PRO A 67 1.99 31.85 7.32
N SER A 68 0.78 32.40 7.48
CA SER A 68 -0.47 31.67 7.27
C SER A 68 -0.69 31.45 5.77
N TYR A 69 -0.21 30.32 5.24
CA TYR A 69 -0.42 29.93 3.85
C TYR A 69 -1.72 29.15 3.69
N ASN A 70 -2.66 29.66 2.91
CA ASN A 70 -3.87 28.94 2.51
C ASN A 70 -3.67 28.30 1.13
N PRO A 71 -3.46 26.98 1.02
CA PRO A 71 -3.20 26.33 -0.26
C PRO A 71 -4.42 26.28 -1.20
N GLY A 72 -5.62 26.61 -0.71
CA GLY A 72 -6.87 26.64 -1.47
C GLY A 72 -7.76 25.41 -1.25
N PRO A 73 -8.99 25.42 -1.80
CA PRO A 73 -9.92 24.30 -1.69
C PRO A 73 -9.34 23.04 -2.34
N ASN A 74 -9.63 21.87 -1.78
CA ASN A 74 -9.17 20.56 -2.28
C ASN A 74 -7.64 20.43 -2.42
N ALA A 75 -6.86 21.27 -1.75
CA ALA A 75 -5.41 21.14 -1.78
C ALA A 75 -4.96 19.84 -1.11
N VAL A 76 -4.09 19.10 -1.79
CA VAL A 76 -3.51 17.85 -1.30
C VAL A 76 -2.03 18.08 -1.00
N ARG A 77 -1.52 17.46 0.07
CA ARG A 77 -0.09 17.42 0.35
C ARG A 77 0.55 16.32 -0.48
N ASP A 78 1.50 16.69 -1.32
CA ASP A 78 2.35 15.75 -2.04
C ASP A 78 3.73 15.72 -1.38
N CYS A 79 4.21 14.52 -1.08
CA CYS A 79 5.43 14.32 -0.30
C CYS A 79 6.34 13.32 -1.01
N THR A 80 7.58 13.73 -1.21
CA THR A 80 8.65 12.87 -1.73
C THR A 80 9.65 12.60 -0.61
N ALA A 81 9.95 11.33 -0.37
CA ALA A 81 10.94 10.90 0.61
C ALA A 81 12.06 10.11 -0.09
N ASN A 82 13.30 10.42 0.27
CA ASN A 82 14.48 9.74 -0.23
C ASN A 82 15.37 9.34 0.93
N LEU A 83 15.99 8.17 0.82
CA LEU A 83 16.99 7.71 1.76
C LEU A 83 18.36 8.23 1.30
N VAL A 84 19.02 9.01 2.15
CA VAL A 84 20.35 9.55 1.88
C VAL A 84 21.34 9.02 2.90
N GLN A 85 22.59 8.83 2.49
CA GLN A 85 23.66 8.51 3.41
C GLN A 85 24.17 9.79 4.07
N GLU A 86 24.14 9.84 5.40
CA GLU A 86 24.72 10.90 6.21
C GLU A 86 25.96 10.38 6.93
N TYR A 87 27.10 11.03 6.71
CA TYR A 87 28.37 10.66 7.34
C TYR A 87 28.47 11.32 8.72
N ARG A 88 28.38 10.52 9.78
CA ARG A 88 28.62 10.97 11.17
C ARG A 88 29.96 10.46 11.68
N PRO A 89 30.54 11.10 12.72
CA PRO A 89 31.77 10.62 13.35
C PRO A 89 31.70 9.17 13.85
N SER A 90 30.50 8.67 14.17
CA SER A 90 30.26 7.28 14.60
C SER A 90 30.09 6.28 13.46
N GLY A 91 30.05 6.74 12.21
CA GLY A 91 29.78 5.91 11.03
C GLY A 91 28.68 6.49 10.13
N THR A 92 28.53 5.88 8.95
CA THR A 92 27.52 6.28 7.96
C THR A 92 26.15 5.74 8.36
N VAL A 93 25.14 6.62 8.34
CA VAL A 93 23.75 6.25 8.64
C VAL A 93 22.86 6.62 7.45
N ILE A 94 21.96 5.73 7.08
CA ILE A 94 20.92 6.02 6.08
C ILE A 94 19.79 6.77 6.79
N VAL A 95 19.58 8.04 6.42
CA VAL A 95 18.53 8.90 6.99
C VAL A 95 17.46 9.24 5.96
N PRO A 96 16.17 9.27 6.33
CA PRO A 96 15.13 9.75 5.45
C PRO A 96 15.16 11.27 5.34
N ARG A 97 15.21 11.80 4.12
CA ARG A 97 14.96 13.19 3.81
C ARG A 97 13.63 13.29 3.08
N MET A 98 12.70 14.05 3.67
CA MET A 98 11.36 14.25 3.12
C MET A 98 11.15 15.71 2.73
N ASN A 99 10.54 15.93 1.58
CA ASN A 99 10.08 17.23 1.13
C ASN A 99 8.61 17.13 0.77
N CYS A 100 7.80 18.03 1.32
CA CYS A 100 6.37 18.05 1.10
C CYS A 100 5.92 19.42 0.64
N TYR A 101 5.03 19.45 -0.35
CA TYR A 101 4.47 20.67 -0.88
C TYR A 101 2.97 20.51 -1.12
N TRP A 102 2.27 21.64 -1.16
CA TRP A 102 0.85 21.65 -1.50
C TRP A 102 0.68 21.60 -3.01
N ARG A 103 -0.18 20.71 -3.49
CA ARG A 103 -0.66 20.67 -4.87
C ARG A 103 -2.11 21.13 -4.93
N ARG A 104 -2.46 21.80 -6.03
CA ARG A 104 -3.86 22.03 -6.36
C ARG A 104 -4.49 20.69 -6.76
N GLY A 105 -5.66 20.40 -6.17
CA GLY A 105 -6.47 19.22 -6.46
C GLY A 105 -7.43 19.45 -7.61
#